data_AF-A0A9C8ZNA7-F1
#
_entry.id   AF-A0A9C8ZNA7-F1
#
_cell.length_a   1.000
_cell.length_b   1.000
_cell.length_c   1.000
_cell.angle_alpha   90.00
_cell.angle_beta   90.00
_cell.angle_gamma   90.00
#
_symmetry.space_group_name_H-M   'P 1'
#
loop_
_entity.id
_entity.type
_entity.pdbx_description
1 polymer ?
#
loop_
_entity_poly.entity_id
_entity_poly.type
_entity_poly.pdbx_seq_one_letter_code
_entity_poly.pdbx_strand_id
1 'polypeptide(L)'
;MSPVKRVERLLARKDVRGLCRALRSRDVLVRRRAAQALGELGNPAGVPCLTRALKDGDQYVVRWAVDSLRAIGDRSAVEALILAMFGSGRQLARLAAQALSGMNDPGAQQAVRLRDILLRNDWEALRRMGEEGGHALSLVLRSEQYRAWPSAKCRHVLEAALRLGVTPPPQHRRELSAMGVFVSGVHTVGDLLKGLGHRSPEVRIAAAEKLAESGQKWVTGPLYRRFRREVSAGGEQKVAIAFARALDRLGDDRAIACYRELLHHPESQRVAGAARALAGIGTPSAIKTLFWFAAQPPPPPAYRNVPVVLSALESAGPAAFEALRDLAGHESAQVRRLLIEVILRSGHPEAARLLARMARDEDDPDVQRTALDGLATLNTAQAADLLFELAEDVPRGWVIRSLAAITHPVGVRHLRTLAPDATTLEGIVREGDGRPLAGGLIQVVREQFFGEEAGWGWQAISARAETDSEGAFALTVLAGDPEAALRLKLVIPARQSGEESEVFTAPLELAAGQENRVEVRIDRFFSRLLLSVEARGGR
;
A
#
# COMPACT_ATOMS: atom_id res chain seq x y z
N MET A 1 32.67 37.73 55.94
CA MET A 1 32.83 37.36 54.51
C MET A 1 31.51 37.60 53.80
N SER A 2 31.45 38.39 52.72
CA SER A 2 30.17 38.68 52.07
C SER A 2 29.53 37.38 51.51
N PRO A 3 28.20 37.25 51.55
CA PRO A 3 27.50 36.10 50.98
C PRO A 3 27.86 35.83 49.51
N VAL A 4 28.12 36.89 48.73
CA VAL A 4 28.57 36.80 47.33
C VAL A 4 29.98 36.21 47.20
N LYS A 5 30.94 36.60 48.08
CA LYS A 5 32.29 36.00 48.12
C LYS A 5 32.26 34.49 48.40
N ARG A 6 31.19 33.98 49.04
CA ARG A 6 31.00 32.54 49.24
C ARG A 6 30.66 31.84 47.91
N VAL A 7 29.86 32.46 47.05
CA VAL A 7 29.52 31.94 45.72
C VAL A 7 30.75 31.87 44.82
N GLU A 8 31.63 32.89 44.87
CA GLU A 8 32.91 32.88 44.12
C GLU A 8 33.80 31.70 44.49
N ARG A 9 33.87 31.33 45.78
CA ARG A 9 34.64 30.15 46.20
C ARG A 9 34.04 28.86 45.68
N LEU A 10 32.70 28.77 45.60
CA LEU A 10 32.02 27.59 45.04
C LEU A 10 32.30 27.48 43.54
N LEU A 11 32.29 28.61 42.82
CA LEU A 11 32.67 28.68 41.43
C LEU A 11 34.14 28.26 41.21
N ALA A 12 35.07 28.81 41.99
CA ALA A 12 36.49 28.47 41.91
C ALA A 12 36.75 26.97 42.17
N ARG A 13 35.95 26.34 43.04
CA ARG A 13 35.98 24.90 43.33
C ARG A 13 35.17 24.05 42.34
N LYS A 14 34.51 24.67 41.35
CA LYS A 14 33.61 24.01 40.40
C LYS A 14 32.47 23.22 41.08
N ASP A 15 32.00 23.68 42.25
CA ASP A 15 30.99 22.99 43.04
C ASP A 15 29.56 23.30 42.55
N VAL A 16 29.11 22.55 41.53
CA VAL A 16 27.76 22.65 40.96
C VAL A 16 26.68 22.47 42.04
N ARG A 17 26.86 21.51 42.96
CA ARG A 17 25.86 21.23 44.01
C ARG A 17 25.74 22.40 44.98
N GLY A 18 26.87 22.97 45.39
CA GLY A 18 26.92 24.17 46.21
C GLY A 18 26.26 25.37 45.54
N LEU A 19 26.54 25.59 44.26
CA LEU A 19 25.91 26.67 43.46
C LEU A 19 24.39 26.46 43.29
N CYS A 20 23.93 25.23 43.04
CA CYS A 20 22.51 24.91 43.00
C CYS A 20 21.81 25.12 44.35
N ARG A 21 22.50 24.96 45.49
CA ARG A 21 21.96 25.34 46.81
C ARG A 21 21.91 26.85 46.98
N ALA A 22 22.92 27.57 46.50
CA ALA A 22 22.96 29.04 46.56
C ALA A 22 21.83 29.70 45.76
N LEU A 23 21.36 29.08 44.67
CA LEU A 23 20.14 29.46 43.95
C LEU A 23 18.86 29.44 44.80
N ARG A 24 18.87 28.82 45.98
CA ARG A 24 17.72 28.81 46.92
C ARG A 24 17.90 29.78 48.08
N SER A 25 18.90 30.64 48.03
CA SER A 25 19.17 31.63 49.08
C SER A 25 18.02 32.62 49.21
N ARG A 26 17.74 33.05 50.44
CA ARG A 26 16.83 34.18 50.71
C ARG A 26 17.37 35.49 50.14
N ASP A 27 18.70 35.63 50.09
CA ASP A 27 19.38 36.79 49.53
C ASP A 27 19.37 36.74 47.99
N VAL A 28 18.74 37.74 47.39
CA VAL A 28 18.60 37.91 45.93
C VAL A 28 19.96 38.04 45.25
N LEU A 29 20.92 38.76 45.84
CA LEU A 29 22.24 38.95 45.26
C LEU A 29 23.01 37.62 45.19
N VAL A 30 22.85 36.77 46.20
CA VAL A 30 23.40 35.41 46.19
C VAL A 30 22.77 34.56 45.09
N ARG A 31 21.44 34.63 44.91
CA ARG A 31 20.77 33.90 43.82
C ARG A 31 21.22 34.37 42.44
N ARG A 32 21.29 35.69 42.21
CA ARG A 32 21.76 36.27 40.93
C ARG A 32 23.17 35.78 40.60
N ARG A 33 24.10 35.90 41.56
CA ARG A 33 25.48 35.44 41.34
C ARG A 33 25.56 33.93 41.16
N ALA A 34 24.77 33.15 41.90
CA ALA A 34 24.75 31.70 41.75
C ALA A 34 24.24 31.25 40.37
N ALA A 35 23.21 31.93 39.83
CA ALA A 35 22.73 31.68 38.46
C ALA A 35 23.83 31.94 37.44
N GLN A 36 24.45 33.12 37.50
CA GLN A 36 25.55 33.51 36.61
C GLN A 36 26.75 32.54 36.71
N ALA A 37 27.18 32.20 37.93
CA ALA A 37 28.30 31.30 38.18
C ALA A 37 28.07 29.89 37.59
N LEU A 38 26.83 29.40 37.57
CA LEU A 38 26.51 28.12 36.92
C LEU A 38 26.67 28.18 35.40
N GLY A 39 26.36 29.32 34.77
CA GLY A 39 26.62 29.55 33.35
C GLY A 39 28.11 29.67 33.04
N GLU A 40 28.87 30.41 33.85
CA GLU A 40 30.34 30.52 33.75
C GLU A 40 31.03 29.16 33.87
N LEU A 41 30.47 28.26 34.69
CA LEU A 41 30.99 26.91 34.84
C LEU A 41 30.70 26.02 33.62
N GLY A 42 29.65 26.30 32.85
CA GLY A 42 29.28 25.56 31.65
C GLY A 42 28.90 24.09 31.88
N ASN A 43 28.64 23.66 33.13
CA ASN A 43 28.42 22.26 33.46
C ASN A 43 26.91 21.89 33.33
N PRO A 44 26.54 20.92 32.47
CA PRO A 44 25.14 20.50 32.28
C PRO A 44 24.43 20.01 33.55
N ALA A 45 25.16 19.56 34.57
CA ALA A 45 24.58 19.19 35.87
C ALA A 45 23.87 20.36 36.58
N GLY A 46 24.17 21.60 36.18
CA GLY A 46 23.49 22.81 36.66
C GLY A 46 22.12 23.06 36.01
N VAL A 47 21.82 22.44 34.86
CA VAL A 47 20.59 22.70 34.08
C VAL A 47 19.33 22.52 34.93
N PRO A 48 19.12 21.43 35.70
CA PRO A 48 17.90 21.28 36.48
C PRO A 48 17.67 22.37 37.54
N CYS A 49 18.72 22.98 38.08
CA CYS A 49 18.58 24.07 39.04
C CYS A 49 18.38 25.43 38.37
N LEU A 50 19.00 25.66 37.21
CA LEU A 50 18.73 26.83 36.37
C LEU A 50 17.31 26.81 35.79
N THR A 51 16.79 25.66 35.34
CA THR A 51 15.40 25.52 34.87
C THR A 51 14.39 25.91 35.95
N ARG A 52 14.67 25.60 37.23
CA ARG A 52 13.82 26.07 38.35
C ARG A 52 13.95 27.57 38.57
N ALA A 53 15.15 28.14 38.40
CA ALA A 53 15.41 29.58 38.54
C ALA A 53 14.71 30.42 37.46
N LEU A 54 14.26 29.83 36.35
CA LEU A 54 13.39 30.51 35.37
C LEU A 54 12.04 30.95 35.96
N LYS A 55 11.64 30.38 37.12
CA LYS A 55 10.43 30.75 37.86
C LYS A 55 10.72 31.64 39.08
N ASP A 56 11.93 32.19 39.21
CA ASP A 56 12.27 33.08 40.32
C ASP A 56 11.47 34.40 40.24
N GLY A 57 11.13 34.97 41.40
CA GLY A 57 10.43 36.25 41.47
C GLY A 57 11.30 37.45 41.08
N ASP A 58 12.63 37.30 41.13
CA ASP A 58 13.56 38.34 40.72
C ASP A 58 13.94 38.23 39.24
N GLN A 59 13.66 39.29 38.47
CA GLN A 59 13.86 39.31 37.01
C GLN A 59 15.33 39.12 36.59
N TYR A 60 16.29 39.53 37.41
CA TYR A 60 17.70 39.36 37.09
C TYR A 60 18.15 37.92 37.33
N VAL A 61 17.61 37.23 38.34
CA VAL A 61 17.83 35.78 38.49
C VAL A 61 17.31 35.03 37.27
N VAL A 62 16.11 35.36 36.80
CA VAL A 62 15.53 34.76 35.59
C VAL A 62 16.39 35.03 34.36
N ARG A 63 16.83 36.29 34.16
CA ARG A 63 17.71 36.66 33.04
C ARG A 63 19.03 35.89 33.09
N TRP A 64 19.69 35.85 34.25
CA TRP A 64 20.92 35.09 34.42
C TRP A 64 20.71 33.59 34.20
N ALA A 65 19.55 33.05 34.61
CA ALA A 65 19.23 31.65 34.36
C ALA A 65 19.07 31.36 32.86
N VAL A 66 18.39 32.23 32.10
CA VAL A 66 18.28 32.11 30.63
C VAL A 66 19.66 32.21 29.97
N ASP A 67 20.44 33.23 30.30
CA ASP A 67 21.76 33.45 29.72
C ASP A 67 22.73 32.29 30.06
N SER A 68 22.62 31.73 31.27
CA SER A 68 23.41 30.59 31.71
C SER A 68 23.01 29.29 31.02
N LEU A 69 21.71 29.04 30.82
CA LEU A 69 21.24 27.90 30.02
C LEU A 69 21.73 28.01 28.57
N ARG A 70 21.69 29.22 27.99
CA ARG A 70 22.26 29.47 26.65
C ARG A 70 23.76 29.18 26.61
N ALA A 71 24.50 29.63 27.61
CA ALA A 71 25.95 29.43 27.70
C ALA A 71 26.34 27.96 27.88
N ILE A 72 25.54 27.19 28.63
CA ILE A 72 25.74 25.75 28.79
C ILE A 72 25.54 25.02 27.45
N GLY A 73 24.51 25.39 26.68
CA GLY A 73 24.33 24.92 25.31
C GLY A 73 23.99 23.44 25.11
N ASP A 74 24.07 22.63 26.15
CA ASP A 74 23.71 21.21 26.12
C ASP A 74 22.23 20.98 25.76
N ARG A 75 21.92 19.79 25.22
CA ARG A 75 20.57 19.38 24.81
C ARG A 75 19.53 19.65 25.90
N SER A 76 19.84 19.34 27.16
CA SER A 76 18.90 19.57 28.28
C SER A 76 18.64 21.06 28.53
N ALA A 77 19.62 21.93 28.25
CA ALA A 77 19.48 23.37 28.36
C ALA A 77 18.63 23.93 27.20
N VAL A 78 18.84 23.43 25.98
CA VAL A 78 18.00 23.75 24.80
C VAL A 78 16.54 23.38 25.07
N GLU A 79 16.27 22.15 25.52
CA GLU A 79 14.90 21.70 25.83
C GLU A 79 14.24 22.57 26.92
N ALA A 80 14.99 22.95 27.96
CA ALA A 80 14.50 23.84 29.01
C ALA A 80 14.13 25.23 28.47
N LEU A 81 14.95 25.79 27.57
CA LEU A 81 14.66 27.07 26.92
C LEU A 81 13.48 26.97 25.96
N ILE A 82 13.30 25.87 25.22
CA ILE A 82 12.13 25.63 24.36
C ILE A 82 10.85 25.61 25.20
N LEU A 83 10.83 24.90 26.32
CA LEU A 83 9.67 24.88 27.22
C LEU A 83 9.37 26.27 27.81
N ALA A 84 10.39 27.06 28.15
CA ALA A 84 10.24 28.42 28.64
C ALA A 84 9.70 29.39 27.56
N MET A 85 10.11 29.18 26.32
CA MET A 85 9.63 29.94 25.15
C MET A 85 8.13 29.73 24.89
N PHE A 86 7.62 28.51 25.14
CA PHE A 86 6.19 28.17 25.11
C PHE A 86 5.53 28.22 26.50
N GLY A 87 6.10 29.01 27.41
CA GLY A 87 5.53 29.24 28.75
C GLY A 87 4.47 30.35 28.79
N SER A 88 3.85 30.52 29.95
CA SER A 88 2.79 31.52 30.20
C SER A 88 3.33 32.96 30.36
N GLY A 89 4.57 33.14 30.78
CA GLY A 89 5.18 34.46 31.03
C GLY A 89 5.73 35.13 29.77
N ARG A 90 5.08 36.21 29.28
CA ARG A 90 5.49 36.95 28.06
C ARG A 90 6.96 37.37 28.04
N GLN A 91 7.47 37.89 29.15
CA GLN A 91 8.86 38.35 29.24
C GLN A 91 9.86 37.20 29.19
N LEU A 92 9.62 36.14 29.95
CA LEU A 92 10.45 34.93 29.93
C LEU A 92 10.43 34.27 28.54
N ALA A 93 9.26 34.16 27.92
CA ALA A 93 9.13 33.59 26.58
C ALA A 93 9.93 34.37 25.53
N ARG A 94 9.97 35.71 25.64
CA ARG A 94 10.79 36.57 24.78
C ARG A 94 12.29 36.36 25.02
N LEU A 95 12.72 36.33 26.28
CA LEU A 95 14.12 36.09 26.64
C LEU A 95 14.59 34.70 26.18
N ALA A 96 13.79 33.67 26.38
CA ALA A 96 14.09 32.31 25.95
C ALA A 96 14.17 32.20 24.42
N ALA A 97 13.27 32.84 23.68
CA ALA A 97 13.34 32.89 22.22
C ALA A 97 14.61 33.59 21.73
N GLN A 98 14.98 34.73 22.32
CA GLN A 98 16.22 35.45 21.99
C GLN A 98 17.46 34.60 22.30
N ALA A 99 17.44 33.88 23.42
CA ALA A 99 18.52 32.96 23.78
C ALA A 99 18.66 31.85 22.73
N LEU A 100 17.57 31.17 22.36
CA LEU A 100 17.55 30.10 21.36
C LEU A 100 17.98 30.59 19.97
N SER A 101 17.55 31.78 19.53
CA SER A 101 17.98 32.37 18.26
C SER A 101 19.49 32.62 18.18
N GLY A 102 20.14 32.85 19.33
CA GLY A 102 21.58 33.05 19.41
C GLY A 102 22.40 31.76 19.53
N MET A 103 21.75 30.58 19.52
CA MET A 103 22.42 29.28 19.62
C MET A 103 22.66 28.68 18.24
N ASN A 104 23.83 28.08 18.03
CA ASN A 104 24.11 27.29 16.83
C ASN A 104 23.66 25.83 17.01
N ASP A 105 22.42 25.64 17.46
CA ASP A 105 21.79 24.34 17.64
C ASP A 105 20.61 24.20 16.67
N PRO A 106 20.56 23.15 15.81
CA PRO A 106 19.47 22.97 14.85
C PRO A 106 18.09 22.89 15.53
N GLY A 107 18.00 22.23 16.68
CA GLY A 107 16.76 22.11 17.46
C GLY A 107 16.27 23.46 17.98
N ALA A 108 17.18 24.32 18.43
CA ALA A 108 16.88 25.69 18.84
C ALA A 108 16.34 26.54 17.69
N GLN A 109 16.97 26.49 16.51
CA GLN A 109 16.52 27.23 15.33
C GLN A 109 15.14 26.77 14.85
N GLN A 110 14.91 25.46 14.82
CA GLN A 110 13.62 24.87 14.45
C GLN A 110 12.52 25.25 15.46
N ALA A 111 12.81 25.25 16.75
CA ALA A 111 11.84 25.64 17.78
C ALA A 111 11.43 27.11 17.64
N VAL A 112 12.38 28.02 17.34
CA VAL A 112 12.07 29.44 17.08
C VAL A 112 11.21 29.58 15.82
N ARG A 113 11.55 28.87 14.74
CA ARG A 113 10.73 28.83 13.52
C ARG A 113 9.32 28.30 13.79
N LEU A 114 9.20 27.22 14.55
CA LEU A 114 7.91 26.64 14.96
C LEU A 114 7.09 27.66 15.75
N ARG A 115 7.70 28.41 16.66
CA ARG A 115 7.01 29.47 17.40
C ARG A 115 6.42 30.52 16.46
N ASP A 116 7.17 30.99 15.48
CA ASP A 116 6.68 32.01 14.54
C ASP A 116 5.51 31.50 13.70
N ILE A 117 5.60 30.26 13.22
CA ILE A 117 4.51 29.56 12.52
C ILE A 117 3.26 29.48 13.40
N LEU A 118 3.41 29.06 14.66
CA LEU A 118 2.31 28.91 15.59
C LEU A 118 1.72 30.25 16.04
N LEU A 119 2.50 31.32 16.15
CA LEU A 119 2.00 32.66 16.46
C LEU A 119 1.19 33.25 15.31
N ARG A 120 1.61 32.99 14.06
CA ARG A 120 0.92 33.43 12.84
C ARG A 120 -0.26 32.53 12.44
N ASN A 121 -0.45 31.40 13.13
CA ASN A 121 -1.42 30.36 12.74
C ASN A 121 -1.21 29.89 11.29
N ASP A 122 0.05 29.80 10.85
CA ASP A 122 0.40 29.36 9.49
C ASP A 122 0.38 27.82 9.40
N TRP A 123 -0.82 27.26 9.26
CA TRP A 123 -1.02 25.81 9.23
C TRP A 123 -0.44 25.14 7.98
N GLU A 124 -0.15 25.90 6.92
CA GLU A 124 0.54 25.40 5.73
C GLU A 124 2.04 25.27 5.95
N ALA A 125 2.67 26.28 6.55
CA ALA A 125 4.06 26.17 6.96
C ALA A 125 4.26 25.08 8.01
N LEU A 126 3.30 24.90 8.93
CA LEU A 126 3.32 23.80 9.90
C LEU A 126 3.25 22.43 9.21
N ARG A 127 2.42 22.29 8.16
CA ARG A 127 2.32 21.06 7.36
C ARG A 127 3.55 20.75 6.53
N ARG A 128 4.29 21.77 6.08
CA ARG A 128 5.54 21.62 5.32
C ARG A 128 6.77 21.40 6.20
N MET A 129 6.60 21.36 7.51
CA MET A 129 7.70 21.10 8.43
C MET A 129 8.16 19.64 8.28
N GLY A 130 9.46 19.41 8.13
CA GLY A 130 10.02 18.06 8.07
C GLY A 130 10.07 17.38 9.44
N GLU A 131 10.54 16.13 9.46
CA GLU A 131 10.67 15.29 10.68
C GLU A 131 11.39 15.98 11.83
N GLU A 132 12.33 16.87 11.51
CA GLU A 132 13.11 17.64 12.48
C GLU A 132 12.22 18.52 13.40
N GLY A 133 11.06 18.98 12.90
CA GLY A 133 10.08 19.72 13.70
C GLY A 133 9.34 18.89 14.75
N GLY A 134 9.40 17.56 14.66
CA GLY A 134 8.69 16.65 15.54
C GLY A 134 9.13 16.76 17.00
N HIS A 135 10.42 16.92 17.26
CA HIS A 135 10.93 17.06 18.62
C HIS A 135 10.42 18.35 19.30
N ALA A 136 10.49 19.49 18.60
CA ALA A 136 9.97 20.76 19.12
C ALA A 136 8.45 20.71 19.35
N LEU A 137 7.69 20.09 18.43
CA LEU A 137 6.26 19.86 18.63
C LEU A 137 5.97 18.98 19.86
N SER A 138 6.79 17.96 20.11
CA SER A 138 6.64 17.10 21.30
C SER A 138 6.77 17.89 22.62
N LEU A 139 7.62 18.93 22.64
CA LEU A 139 7.78 19.83 23.77
C LEU A 139 6.63 20.84 23.86
N VAL A 140 6.16 21.38 22.72
CA VAL A 140 4.98 22.26 22.67
C VAL A 140 3.76 21.58 23.28
N LEU A 141 3.52 20.31 22.93
CA LEU A 141 2.41 19.52 23.47
C LEU A 141 2.48 19.34 25.00
N ARG A 142 3.64 19.56 25.63
CA ARG A 142 3.83 19.49 27.09
C ARG A 142 3.78 20.87 27.75
N SER A 143 3.70 21.95 26.97
CA SER A 143 3.81 23.31 27.45
C SER A 143 2.53 23.83 28.12
N GLU A 144 2.67 24.82 29.00
CA GLU A 144 1.53 25.50 29.63
C GLU A 144 0.73 26.30 28.60
N GLN A 145 1.41 26.89 27.60
CA GLN A 145 0.76 27.71 26.59
C GLN A 145 -0.19 26.88 25.71
N TYR A 146 0.17 25.63 25.39
CA TYR A 146 -0.72 24.72 24.66
C TYR A 146 -2.07 24.56 25.36
N ARG A 147 -2.06 24.38 26.69
CA ARG A 147 -3.28 24.19 27.50
C ARG A 147 -4.23 25.40 27.47
N ALA A 148 -3.72 26.58 27.12
CA ALA A 148 -4.49 27.81 27.04
C ALA A 148 -5.02 28.11 25.63
N TRP A 149 -4.69 27.30 24.62
CA TRP A 149 -5.13 27.54 23.25
C TRP A 149 -6.58 27.12 23.00
N PRO A 150 -7.27 27.76 22.04
CA PRO A 150 -8.58 27.31 21.58
C PRO A 150 -8.51 25.90 20.98
N SER A 151 -9.57 25.10 21.13
CA SER A 151 -9.63 23.70 20.68
C SER A 151 -9.30 23.52 19.19
N ALA A 152 -9.68 24.48 18.33
CA ALA A 152 -9.36 24.45 16.91
C ALA A 152 -7.85 24.52 16.64
N LYS A 153 -7.12 25.34 17.41
CA LYS A 153 -5.66 25.45 17.33
C LYS A 153 -4.98 24.19 17.87
N CYS A 154 -5.45 23.67 19.00
CA CYS A 154 -4.95 22.41 19.56
C CYS A 154 -5.07 21.25 18.55
N ARG A 155 -6.20 21.18 17.84
CA ARG A 155 -6.45 20.20 16.78
C ARG A 155 -5.42 20.28 15.65
N HIS A 156 -5.18 21.45 15.08
CA HIS A 156 -4.18 21.60 14.01
C HIS A 156 -2.77 21.19 14.45
N VAL A 157 -2.40 21.52 15.69
CA VAL A 157 -1.08 21.16 16.24
C VAL A 157 -0.97 19.65 16.49
N LEU A 158 -2.03 19.01 16.99
CA LEU A 158 -2.07 17.55 17.15
C LEU A 158 -2.03 16.82 15.81
N GLU A 159 -2.78 17.27 14.80
CA GLU A 159 -2.74 16.70 13.44
C GLU A 159 -1.34 16.78 12.84
N ALA A 160 -0.65 17.91 12.98
CA ALA A 160 0.72 18.07 12.53
C ALA A 160 1.70 17.16 13.30
N ALA A 161 1.57 17.07 14.62
CA ALA A 161 2.40 16.20 15.45
C ALA A 161 2.27 14.72 15.04
N LEU A 162 1.04 14.25 14.81
CA LEU A 162 0.77 12.88 14.38
C LEU A 162 1.36 12.56 13.01
N ARG A 163 1.25 13.49 12.06
CA ARG A 163 1.87 13.34 10.73
C ARG A 163 3.39 13.19 10.79
N LEU A 164 4.02 13.84 11.77
CA LEU A 164 5.46 13.77 12.01
C LEU A 164 5.87 12.60 12.91
N GLY A 165 4.98 11.63 13.15
CA GLY A 165 5.26 10.46 13.99
C GLY A 165 5.41 10.78 15.49
N VAL A 166 5.07 12.00 15.92
CA VAL A 166 5.16 12.38 17.33
C VAL A 166 4.01 11.75 18.10
N THR A 167 4.33 10.88 19.04
CA THR A 167 3.33 10.31 19.96
C THR A 167 2.91 11.37 20.98
N PRO A 168 1.64 11.84 20.97
CA PRO A 168 1.21 12.88 21.89
C PRO A 168 1.23 12.40 23.35
N PRO A 169 1.51 13.28 24.32
CA PRO A 169 1.42 12.94 25.73
C PRO A 169 0.02 12.44 26.15
N PRO A 170 -0.09 11.56 27.20
CA PRO A 170 -1.36 10.97 27.63
C PRO A 170 -2.47 11.97 28.01
N GLN A 171 -2.09 13.18 28.43
CA GLN A 171 -3.05 14.25 28.78
C GLN A 171 -3.96 14.66 27.60
N HIS A 172 -3.54 14.41 26.36
CA HIS A 172 -4.29 14.77 25.13
C HIS A 172 -5.27 13.70 24.66
N ARG A 173 -5.45 12.63 25.43
CA ARG A 173 -6.37 11.52 25.15
C ARG A 173 -7.78 11.96 24.77
N ARG A 174 -8.34 12.97 25.47
CA ARG A 174 -9.70 13.45 25.18
C ARG A 174 -9.79 14.17 23.83
N GLU A 175 -8.80 14.99 23.51
CA GLU A 175 -8.75 15.75 22.26
C GLU A 175 -8.53 14.80 21.07
N LEU A 176 -7.61 13.84 21.20
CA LEU A 176 -7.39 12.80 20.19
C LEU A 176 -8.64 11.96 19.96
N SER A 177 -9.30 11.52 21.04
CA SER A 177 -10.57 10.79 20.93
C SER A 177 -11.67 11.62 20.25
N ALA A 178 -11.75 12.92 20.52
CA ALA A 178 -12.72 13.83 19.88
C ALA A 178 -12.40 14.07 18.39
N MET A 179 -11.11 14.01 18.02
CA MET A 179 -10.65 14.02 16.64
C MET A 179 -10.84 12.68 15.93
N GLY A 180 -11.23 11.63 16.65
CA GLY A 180 -11.35 10.28 16.10
C GLY A 180 -10.03 9.54 15.94
N VAL A 181 -8.95 10.06 16.54
CA VAL A 181 -7.62 9.50 16.42
C VAL A 181 -7.29 8.66 17.64
N PHE A 182 -7.03 7.37 17.43
CA PHE A 182 -6.58 6.46 18.48
C PHE A 182 -5.09 6.16 18.36
N VAL A 183 -4.30 6.74 19.27
CA VAL A 183 -2.84 6.54 19.34
C VAL A 183 -2.51 5.51 20.42
N SER A 184 -1.62 4.57 20.08
CA SER A 184 -1.08 3.57 21.01
C SER A 184 -0.35 4.26 22.18
N GLY A 185 -0.53 3.75 23.40
CA GLY A 185 0.06 4.31 24.62
C GLY A 185 -0.68 5.51 25.22
N VAL A 186 -1.60 6.16 24.49
CA VAL A 186 -2.41 7.28 24.99
C VAL A 186 -3.82 6.83 25.39
N HIS A 187 -4.42 5.94 24.60
CA HIS A 187 -5.77 5.42 24.84
C HIS A 187 -5.72 4.09 25.57
N THR A 188 -6.68 3.91 26.49
CA THR A 188 -6.92 2.62 27.13
C THR A 188 -7.86 1.78 26.27
N VAL A 189 -7.83 0.46 26.47
CA VAL A 189 -8.78 -0.47 25.85
C VAL A 189 -10.24 -0.05 26.13
N GLY A 190 -10.50 0.49 27.32
CA GLY A 190 -11.81 1.03 27.67
C GLY A 190 -12.27 2.22 26.80
N ASP A 191 -11.36 3.08 26.34
CA ASP A 191 -11.74 4.16 25.40
C ASP A 191 -12.01 3.62 24.02
N LEU A 192 -11.17 2.69 23.56
CA LEU A 192 -11.33 2.09 22.26
C LEU A 192 -12.69 1.37 22.18
N LEU A 193 -13.08 0.65 23.24
CA LEU A 193 -14.42 0.05 23.36
C LEU A 193 -15.55 1.08 23.31
N LYS A 194 -15.38 2.28 23.88
CA LYS A 194 -16.34 3.38 23.74
C LYS A 194 -16.35 3.94 22.31
N GLY A 195 -15.17 4.04 21.68
CA GLY A 195 -14.96 4.48 20.31
C GLY A 195 -15.69 3.63 19.27
N LEU A 196 -15.86 2.33 19.52
CA LEU A 196 -16.68 1.44 18.67
C LEU A 196 -18.15 1.88 18.55
N GLY A 197 -18.65 2.74 19.45
CA GLY A 197 -20.00 3.29 19.42
C GLY A 197 -20.07 4.74 18.95
N HIS A 198 -19.01 5.30 18.40
CA HIS A 198 -18.95 6.71 18.00
C HIS A 198 -19.79 6.99 16.74
N ARG A 199 -20.27 8.24 16.59
CA ARG A 199 -21.12 8.64 15.44
C ARG A 199 -20.38 8.59 14.10
N SER A 200 -19.12 9.03 14.07
CA SER A 200 -18.31 8.95 12.86
C SER A 200 -17.76 7.53 12.63
N PRO A 201 -17.87 6.99 11.41
CA PRO A 201 -17.39 5.67 11.04
C PRO A 201 -15.86 5.53 11.11
N GLU A 202 -15.12 6.59 10.79
CA GLU A 202 -13.66 6.62 10.86
C GLU A 202 -13.16 6.33 12.28
N VAL A 203 -13.84 6.92 13.27
CA VAL A 203 -13.54 6.68 14.69
C VAL A 203 -13.82 5.23 15.08
N ARG A 204 -14.93 4.66 14.59
CA ARG A 204 -15.27 3.25 14.85
C ARG A 204 -14.20 2.32 14.28
N ILE A 205 -13.80 2.55 13.02
CA ILE A 205 -12.76 1.77 12.32
C ILE A 205 -11.43 1.86 13.07
N ALA A 206 -10.95 3.07 13.37
CA ALA A 206 -9.68 3.27 14.07
C ALA A 206 -9.68 2.63 15.46
N ALA A 207 -10.81 2.69 16.18
CA ALA A 207 -10.95 2.00 17.47
C ALA A 207 -10.79 0.49 17.33
N ALA A 208 -11.44 -0.12 16.32
CA ALA A 208 -11.35 -1.56 16.08
C ALA A 208 -9.94 -2.02 15.67
N GLU A 209 -9.27 -1.26 14.80
CA GLU A 209 -7.90 -1.56 14.39
C GLU A 209 -6.93 -1.52 15.56
N LYS A 210 -7.03 -0.49 16.41
CA LYS A 210 -6.19 -0.38 17.62
C LYS A 210 -6.51 -1.43 18.68
N LEU A 211 -7.76 -1.87 18.77
CA LEU A 211 -8.12 -3.02 19.61
C LEU A 211 -7.46 -4.31 19.10
N ALA A 212 -7.44 -4.53 17.78
CA ALA A 212 -6.76 -5.67 17.20
C ALA A 212 -5.25 -5.63 17.45
N GLU A 213 -4.60 -4.47 17.28
CA GLU A 213 -3.17 -4.27 17.59
C GLU A 213 -2.84 -4.55 19.06
N SER A 214 -3.79 -4.37 19.98
CA SER A 214 -3.56 -4.69 21.41
C SER A 214 -3.36 -6.18 21.70
N GLY A 215 -3.80 -7.07 20.80
CA GLY A 215 -3.75 -8.52 20.97
C GLY A 215 -4.66 -9.08 22.07
N GLN A 216 -5.49 -8.26 22.71
CA GLN A 216 -6.29 -8.66 23.87
C GLN A 216 -7.56 -9.41 23.46
N LYS A 217 -7.50 -10.75 23.50
CA LYS A 217 -8.58 -11.64 23.06
C LYS A 217 -9.92 -11.43 23.78
N TRP A 218 -9.95 -10.94 25.02
CA TRP A 218 -11.21 -10.71 25.74
C TRP A 218 -12.09 -9.60 25.11
N VAL A 219 -11.49 -8.70 24.32
CA VAL A 219 -12.19 -7.60 23.63
C VAL A 219 -13.09 -8.11 22.50
N THR A 220 -12.83 -9.32 22.00
CA THR A 220 -13.58 -9.94 20.90
C THR A 220 -15.09 -9.99 21.16
N GLY A 221 -15.53 -10.29 22.38
CA GLY A 221 -16.96 -10.30 22.74
C GLY A 221 -17.66 -8.94 22.56
N PRO A 222 -17.19 -7.86 23.22
CA PRO A 222 -17.68 -6.50 22.98
C PRO A 222 -17.63 -6.07 21.50
N LEU A 223 -16.53 -6.37 20.80
CA LEU A 223 -16.34 -6.01 19.40
C LEU A 223 -17.34 -6.76 18.49
N TYR A 224 -17.55 -8.06 18.71
CA TYR A 224 -18.52 -8.86 17.97
C TYR A 224 -19.97 -8.38 18.18
N ARG A 225 -20.33 -7.98 19.40
CA ARG A 225 -21.65 -7.35 19.65
C ARG A 225 -21.84 -6.06 18.85
N ARG A 226 -20.78 -5.27 18.67
CA ARG A 226 -20.82 -4.06 17.83
C ARG A 226 -20.89 -4.41 16.35
N PHE A 227 -20.12 -5.37 15.89
CA PHE A 227 -20.21 -5.92 14.53
C PHE A 227 -21.62 -6.37 14.17
N ARG A 228 -22.27 -7.18 15.01
CA ARG A 228 -23.65 -7.62 14.75
C ARG A 228 -24.63 -6.45 14.63
N ARG A 229 -24.47 -5.40 15.43
CA ARG A 229 -25.31 -4.20 15.31
C ARG A 229 -25.08 -3.47 13.99
N GLU A 230 -23.83 -3.31 13.56
CA GLU A 230 -23.51 -2.70 12.26
C GLU A 230 -24.13 -3.49 11.10
N VAL A 231 -24.04 -4.83 11.13
CA VAL A 231 -24.62 -5.68 10.07
C VAL A 231 -26.14 -5.67 10.09
N SER A 232 -26.78 -5.75 11.27
CA SER A 232 -28.25 -5.82 11.36
C SER A 232 -28.95 -4.48 11.17
N ALA A 233 -28.34 -3.35 11.56
CA ALA A 233 -28.96 -2.04 11.47
C ALA A 233 -28.82 -1.37 10.08
N GLY A 234 -28.29 -2.08 9.08
CA GLY A 234 -27.92 -1.48 7.80
C GLY A 234 -26.81 -0.43 7.94
N GLY A 235 -25.89 -0.66 8.89
CA GLY A 235 -24.74 0.20 9.12
C GLY A 235 -23.78 0.21 7.93
N GLU A 236 -22.72 1.00 8.05
CA GLU A 236 -21.76 1.16 6.96
C GLU A 236 -20.93 -0.11 6.75
N GLN A 237 -20.96 -0.65 5.53
CA GLN A 237 -20.26 -1.90 5.19
C GLN A 237 -18.76 -1.84 5.49
N LYS A 238 -18.12 -0.67 5.32
CA LYS A 238 -16.70 -0.46 5.63
C LYS A 238 -16.39 -0.66 7.12
N VAL A 239 -17.29 -0.25 8.01
CA VAL A 239 -17.13 -0.43 9.47
C VAL A 239 -17.29 -1.89 9.84
N ALA A 240 -18.30 -2.58 9.28
CA ALA A 240 -18.50 -4.00 9.50
C ALA A 240 -17.28 -4.83 9.05
N ILE A 241 -16.71 -4.52 7.88
CA ILE A 241 -15.48 -5.14 7.37
C ILE A 241 -14.30 -4.89 8.33
N ALA A 242 -14.10 -3.66 8.80
CA ALA A 242 -13.02 -3.34 9.73
C ALA A 242 -13.17 -4.10 11.06
N PHE A 243 -14.39 -4.21 11.58
CA PHE A 243 -14.66 -4.96 12.80
C PHE A 243 -14.41 -6.45 12.61
N ALA A 244 -14.87 -7.03 11.49
CA ALA A 244 -14.63 -8.42 11.16
C ALA A 244 -13.13 -8.73 11.00
N ARG A 245 -12.37 -7.83 10.35
CA ARG A 245 -10.91 -7.94 10.23
C ARG A 245 -10.22 -7.86 11.60
N ALA A 246 -10.67 -6.96 12.46
CA ALA A 246 -10.15 -6.84 13.82
C ALA A 246 -10.43 -8.09 14.67
N LEU A 247 -11.61 -8.70 14.52
CA LEU A 247 -11.97 -9.96 15.18
C LEU A 247 -11.08 -11.11 14.72
N ASP A 248 -10.92 -11.27 13.41
CA ASP A 248 -10.09 -12.35 12.85
C ASP A 248 -8.62 -12.21 13.26
N ARG A 249 -8.06 -10.99 13.28
CA ARG A 249 -6.71 -10.73 13.83
C ARG A 249 -6.56 -11.09 15.31
N LEU A 250 -7.64 -11.03 16.08
CA LEU A 250 -7.66 -11.46 17.48
C LEU A 250 -7.93 -12.96 17.64
N GLY A 251 -8.11 -13.69 16.53
CA GLY A 251 -8.42 -15.12 16.49
C GLY A 251 -9.89 -15.44 16.76
N ASP A 252 -10.81 -14.51 16.50
CA ASP A 252 -12.25 -14.73 16.57
C ASP A 252 -12.86 -14.83 15.17
N ASP A 253 -13.29 -16.03 14.80
CA ASP A 253 -13.80 -16.39 13.49
C ASP A 253 -15.31 -16.14 13.32
N ARG A 254 -16.02 -15.72 14.38
CA ARG A 254 -17.49 -15.59 14.37
C ARG A 254 -18.01 -14.61 13.32
N ALA A 255 -17.23 -13.56 13.01
CA ALA A 255 -17.60 -12.61 11.97
C ALA A 255 -17.50 -13.22 10.57
N ILE A 256 -16.46 -14.02 10.32
CA ILE A 256 -16.29 -14.76 9.06
C ILE A 256 -17.34 -15.84 8.93
N ALA A 257 -17.63 -16.58 10.01
CA ALA A 257 -18.70 -17.58 10.04
C ALA A 257 -20.06 -16.98 9.68
N CYS A 258 -20.38 -15.78 10.21
CA CYS A 258 -21.61 -15.06 9.86
C CYS A 258 -21.71 -14.77 8.35
N TYR A 259 -20.61 -14.36 7.69
CA TYR A 259 -20.61 -14.15 6.25
C TYR A 259 -20.62 -15.47 5.46
N ARG A 260 -19.96 -16.52 5.97
CA ARG A 260 -19.98 -17.86 5.37
C ARG A 260 -21.40 -18.41 5.27
N GLU A 261 -22.17 -18.33 6.35
CA GLU A 261 -23.57 -18.75 6.36
C GLU A 261 -24.40 -18.02 5.28
N LEU A 262 -24.14 -16.71 5.09
CA LEU A 262 -24.82 -15.92 4.06
C LEU A 262 -24.47 -16.33 2.62
N LEU A 263 -23.29 -16.91 2.38
CA LEU A 263 -22.93 -17.42 1.04
C LEU A 263 -23.81 -18.59 0.59
N HIS A 264 -24.34 -19.37 1.54
CA HIS A 264 -25.23 -20.49 1.26
C HIS A 264 -26.69 -20.07 1.06
N HIS A 265 -27.03 -18.78 1.20
CA HIS A 265 -28.38 -18.30 1.04
C HIS A 265 -28.81 -18.30 -0.45
N PRO A 266 -30.08 -18.61 -0.78
CA PRO A 266 -30.59 -18.60 -2.16
C PRO A 266 -30.70 -17.20 -2.80
N GLU A 267 -30.54 -16.12 -2.04
CA GLU A 267 -30.75 -14.74 -2.52
C GLU A 267 -29.43 -14.10 -2.98
N SER A 268 -29.28 -13.88 -4.29
CA SER A 268 -28.03 -13.38 -4.89
C SER A 268 -27.53 -12.04 -4.33
N GLN A 269 -28.41 -11.13 -3.92
CA GLN A 269 -28.02 -9.79 -3.46
C GLN A 269 -27.32 -9.83 -2.09
N ARG A 270 -27.82 -10.63 -1.15
CA ARG A 270 -27.19 -10.82 0.18
C ARG A 270 -25.85 -11.53 0.04
N VAL A 271 -25.77 -12.50 -0.87
CA VAL A 271 -24.55 -13.24 -1.17
C VAL A 271 -23.48 -12.34 -1.76
N ALA A 272 -23.81 -11.46 -2.71
CA ALA A 272 -22.88 -10.47 -3.25
C ALA A 272 -22.37 -9.49 -2.18
N GLY A 273 -23.22 -9.12 -1.21
CA GLY A 273 -22.81 -8.33 -0.04
C GLY A 273 -21.80 -9.07 0.85
N ALA A 274 -22.08 -10.34 1.18
CA ALA A 274 -21.23 -11.18 2.00
C ALA A 274 -19.88 -11.51 1.31
N ALA A 275 -19.92 -11.84 0.02
CA ALA A 275 -18.72 -12.13 -0.77
C ALA A 275 -17.78 -10.92 -0.84
N ARG A 276 -18.32 -9.73 -1.13
CA ARG A 276 -17.55 -8.47 -1.10
C ARG A 276 -17.03 -8.13 0.29
N ALA A 277 -17.79 -8.44 1.35
CA ALA A 277 -17.32 -8.24 2.73
C ALA A 277 -16.13 -9.15 3.05
N LEU A 278 -16.20 -10.45 2.70
CA LEU A 278 -15.10 -11.40 2.89
C LEU A 278 -13.84 -11.01 2.09
N ALA A 279 -14.01 -10.63 0.83
CA ALA A 279 -12.92 -10.12 0.00
C ALA A 279 -12.32 -8.84 0.60
N GLY A 280 -13.17 -7.92 1.06
CA GLY A 280 -12.76 -6.69 1.73
C GLY A 280 -12.08 -6.90 3.08
N ILE A 281 -12.42 -7.94 3.85
CA ILE A 281 -11.71 -8.31 5.08
C ILE A 281 -10.25 -8.64 4.74
N GLY A 282 -10.03 -9.40 3.66
CA GLY A 282 -8.71 -9.65 3.08
C GLY A 282 -7.77 -10.48 3.94
N THR A 283 -8.26 -11.10 5.01
CA THR A 283 -7.44 -11.98 5.85
C THR A 283 -7.38 -13.39 5.27
N PRO A 284 -6.34 -14.19 5.58
CA PRO A 284 -6.21 -15.54 5.07
C PRO A 284 -7.46 -16.41 5.31
N SER A 285 -8.07 -16.31 6.50
CA SER A 285 -9.30 -17.03 6.85
C SER A 285 -10.50 -16.63 5.96
N ALA A 286 -10.65 -15.34 5.68
CA ALA A 286 -11.76 -14.81 4.89
C ALA A 286 -11.62 -15.18 3.40
N ILE A 287 -10.42 -15.01 2.84
CA ILE A 287 -10.13 -15.42 1.45
C ILE A 287 -10.29 -16.93 1.29
N LYS A 288 -9.73 -17.74 2.21
CA LYS A 288 -9.90 -19.21 2.17
C LYS A 288 -11.36 -19.62 2.25
N THR A 289 -12.20 -18.90 3.00
CA THR A 289 -13.64 -19.16 3.05
C THR A 289 -14.30 -18.98 1.68
N LEU A 290 -13.96 -17.93 0.94
CA LEU A 290 -14.45 -17.74 -0.44
C LEU A 290 -13.89 -18.81 -1.38
N PHE A 291 -12.59 -19.09 -1.29
CA PHE A 291 -11.93 -20.07 -2.14
C PHE A 291 -12.53 -21.46 -2.00
N TRP A 292 -12.73 -21.94 -0.75
CA TRP A 292 -13.32 -23.25 -0.51
C TRP A 292 -14.77 -23.35 -0.95
N PHE A 293 -15.54 -22.26 -0.88
CA PHE A 293 -16.89 -22.22 -1.44
C PHE A 293 -16.87 -22.44 -2.97
N ALA A 294 -15.89 -21.87 -3.67
CA ALA A 294 -15.76 -22.07 -5.13
C ALA A 294 -15.14 -23.43 -5.49
N ALA A 295 -14.17 -23.90 -4.71
CA ALA A 295 -13.49 -25.18 -4.94
C ALA A 295 -14.42 -26.38 -4.68
N GLN A 296 -15.31 -26.25 -3.71
CA GLN A 296 -16.27 -27.28 -3.30
C GLN A 296 -17.67 -26.65 -3.26
N PRO A 297 -18.29 -26.45 -4.43
CA PRO A 297 -19.53 -25.70 -4.51
C PRO A 297 -20.68 -26.46 -3.82
N PRO A 298 -21.50 -25.76 -3.02
CA PRO A 298 -22.62 -26.38 -2.32
C PRO A 298 -23.72 -26.84 -3.29
N PRO A 299 -24.62 -27.75 -2.85
CA PRO A 299 -25.73 -28.19 -3.68
C PRO A 299 -26.67 -27.02 -4.05
N PRO A 300 -27.48 -27.16 -5.13
CA PRO A 300 -28.47 -26.17 -5.51
C PRO A 300 -29.43 -25.84 -4.34
N PRO A 301 -29.85 -24.57 -4.19
CA PRO A 301 -29.66 -23.45 -5.11
C PRO A 301 -28.35 -22.66 -4.92
N ALA A 302 -27.59 -22.90 -3.85
CA ALA A 302 -26.41 -22.11 -3.49
C ALA A 302 -25.26 -22.21 -4.52
N TYR A 303 -25.23 -23.28 -5.32
CA TYR A 303 -24.33 -23.43 -6.49
C TYR A 303 -24.34 -22.19 -7.42
N ARG A 304 -25.49 -21.53 -7.58
CA ARG A 304 -25.64 -20.33 -8.43
C ARG A 304 -24.80 -19.14 -7.97
N ASN A 305 -24.28 -19.18 -6.75
CA ASN A 305 -23.49 -18.11 -6.15
C ASN A 305 -22.01 -18.19 -6.50
N VAL A 306 -21.52 -19.30 -7.06
CA VAL A 306 -20.09 -19.50 -7.37
C VAL A 306 -19.50 -18.37 -8.23
N PRO A 307 -20.15 -17.89 -9.32
CA PRO A 307 -19.61 -16.80 -10.12
C PRO A 307 -19.44 -15.49 -9.33
N VAL A 308 -20.35 -15.19 -8.41
CA VAL A 308 -20.29 -14.00 -7.54
C VAL A 308 -19.11 -14.12 -6.56
N VAL A 309 -18.86 -15.32 -6.04
CA VAL A 309 -17.73 -15.60 -5.14
C VAL A 309 -16.40 -15.52 -5.87
N LEU A 310 -16.31 -16.04 -7.10
CA LEU A 310 -15.11 -15.90 -7.95
C LEU A 310 -14.80 -14.43 -8.23
N SER A 311 -15.80 -13.65 -8.66
CA SER A 311 -15.63 -12.21 -8.87
C SER A 311 -15.17 -11.47 -7.60
N ALA A 312 -15.65 -11.88 -6.42
CA ALA A 312 -15.19 -11.33 -5.16
C ALA A 312 -13.73 -11.70 -4.84
N LEU A 313 -13.32 -12.96 -5.08
CA LEU A 313 -11.92 -13.39 -4.94
C LEU A 313 -10.98 -12.59 -5.84
N GLU A 314 -11.38 -12.36 -7.08
CA GLU A 314 -10.64 -11.54 -8.04
C GLU A 314 -10.47 -10.10 -7.54
N SER A 315 -11.54 -9.52 -6.96
CA SER A 315 -11.49 -8.17 -6.39
C SER A 315 -10.60 -8.03 -5.15
N ALA A 316 -10.21 -9.14 -4.51
CA ALA A 316 -9.30 -9.11 -3.36
C ALA A 316 -7.83 -8.84 -3.76
N GLY A 317 -7.48 -9.00 -5.04
CA GLY A 317 -6.17 -8.64 -5.58
C GLY A 317 -5.00 -9.34 -4.85
N PRO A 318 -3.94 -8.62 -4.46
CA PRO A 318 -2.75 -9.18 -3.79
C PRO A 318 -3.04 -10.01 -2.54
N ALA A 319 -4.09 -9.68 -1.78
CA ALA A 319 -4.45 -10.42 -0.57
C ALA A 319 -4.89 -11.85 -0.88
N ALA A 320 -5.48 -12.08 -2.07
CA ALA A 320 -5.85 -13.42 -2.51
C ALA A 320 -4.61 -14.30 -2.72
N PHE A 321 -3.57 -13.75 -3.36
CA PHE A 321 -2.30 -14.43 -3.58
C PHE A 321 -1.65 -14.85 -2.25
N GLU A 322 -1.46 -13.90 -1.34
CA GLU A 322 -0.80 -14.17 -0.05
C GLU A 322 -1.53 -15.21 0.79
N ALA A 323 -2.87 -15.20 0.76
CA ALA A 323 -3.68 -16.14 1.51
C ALA A 323 -3.69 -17.57 0.94
N LEU A 324 -3.53 -17.72 -0.38
CA LEU A 324 -3.78 -18.97 -1.09
C LEU A 324 -2.52 -19.63 -1.66
N ARG A 325 -1.38 -18.94 -1.72
CA ARG A 325 -0.14 -19.47 -2.31
C ARG A 325 0.31 -20.83 -1.77
N ASP A 326 0.02 -21.12 -0.50
CA ASP A 326 0.38 -22.39 0.15
C ASP A 326 -0.45 -23.58 -0.38
N LEU A 327 -1.57 -23.32 -1.07
CA LEU A 327 -2.42 -24.36 -1.68
C LEU A 327 -1.84 -24.91 -2.99
N ALA A 328 -0.71 -24.40 -3.46
CA ALA A 328 -0.06 -24.90 -4.67
C ALA A 328 0.40 -26.36 -4.54
N GLY A 329 0.65 -26.85 -3.32
CA GLY A 329 0.95 -28.26 -3.03
C GLY A 329 -0.25 -29.06 -2.52
N HIS A 330 -1.48 -28.60 -2.74
CA HIS A 330 -2.67 -29.29 -2.25
C HIS A 330 -2.95 -30.57 -3.06
N GLU A 331 -3.34 -31.67 -2.40
CA GLU A 331 -3.53 -33.00 -3.02
C GLU A 331 -4.52 -33.00 -4.20
N SER A 332 -5.59 -32.22 -4.12
CA SER A 332 -6.59 -32.10 -5.19
C SER A 332 -6.12 -31.21 -6.35
N ALA A 333 -5.99 -31.80 -7.55
CA ALA A 333 -5.72 -31.07 -8.79
C ALA A 333 -6.78 -30.00 -9.13
N GLN A 334 -8.05 -30.22 -8.76
CA GLN A 334 -9.11 -29.22 -8.94
C GLN A 334 -8.83 -27.95 -8.13
N VAL A 335 -8.35 -28.11 -6.89
CA VAL A 335 -7.95 -26.98 -6.03
C VAL A 335 -6.78 -26.22 -6.65
N ARG A 336 -5.76 -26.94 -7.14
CA ARG A 336 -4.58 -26.34 -7.78
C ARG A 336 -4.94 -25.58 -9.06
N ARG A 337 -5.85 -26.10 -9.89
CA ARG A 337 -6.34 -25.38 -11.08
C ARG A 337 -7.13 -24.13 -10.75
N LEU A 338 -8.03 -24.19 -9.76
CA LEU A 338 -8.75 -22.99 -9.32
C LEU A 338 -7.80 -21.95 -8.73
N LEU A 339 -6.76 -22.38 -8.01
CA LEU A 339 -5.72 -21.50 -7.49
C LEU A 339 -5.03 -20.72 -8.61
N ILE A 340 -4.69 -21.38 -9.72
CA ILE A 340 -4.07 -20.73 -10.89
C ILE A 340 -4.96 -19.60 -11.42
N GLU A 341 -6.26 -19.86 -11.63
CA GLU A 341 -7.21 -18.85 -12.14
C GLU A 341 -7.29 -17.63 -11.20
N VAL A 342 -7.37 -17.86 -9.89
CA VAL A 342 -7.43 -16.79 -8.89
C VAL A 342 -6.12 -15.99 -8.82
N ILE A 343 -4.97 -16.65 -8.90
CA ILE A 343 -3.65 -16.00 -8.87
C ILE A 343 -3.43 -15.13 -10.11
N LEU A 344 -3.82 -15.59 -11.29
CA LEU A 344 -3.65 -14.83 -12.54
C LEU A 344 -4.34 -13.46 -12.46
N ARG A 345 -5.51 -13.40 -11.83
CA ARG A 345 -6.29 -12.16 -11.67
C ARG A 345 -5.90 -11.33 -10.44
N SER A 346 -4.99 -11.83 -9.59
CA SER A 346 -4.57 -11.15 -8.37
C SER A 346 -3.66 -9.93 -8.62
N GLY A 347 -2.99 -9.87 -9.77
CA GLY A 347 -2.00 -8.84 -10.09
C GLY A 347 -0.73 -8.88 -9.23
N HIS A 348 -0.47 -9.97 -8.50
CA HIS A 348 0.67 -10.08 -7.62
C HIS A 348 1.99 -10.28 -8.40
N PRO A 349 3.09 -9.55 -8.08
CA PRO A 349 4.36 -9.67 -8.82
C PRO A 349 5.01 -11.05 -8.73
N GLU A 350 4.68 -11.85 -7.71
CA GLU A 350 5.21 -13.22 -7.57
C GLU A 350 4.34 -14.29 -8.23
N ALA A 351 3.25 -13.90 -8.90
CA ALA A 351 2.35 -14.84 -9.59
C ALA A 351 3.11 -15.73 -10.58
N ALA A 352 3.95 -15.14 -11.43
CA ALA A 352 4.73 -15.87 -12.43
C ALA A 352 5.62 -16.96 -11.80
N ARG A 353 6.31 -16.64 -10.70
CA ARG A 353 7.19 -17.61 -10.01
C ARG A 353 6.40 -18.76 -9.40
N LEU A 354 5.20 -18.49 -8.87
CA LEU A 354 4.34 -19.56 -8.33
C LEU A 354 3.80 -20.46 -9.45
N LEU A 355 3.34 -19.87 -10.56
CA LEU A 355 2.90 -20.64 -11.72
C LEU A 355 4.04 -21.50 -12.28
N ALA A 356 5.27 -20.98 -12.36
CA ALA A 356 6.42 -21.77 -12.81
C ALA A 356 6.78 -22.93 -11.86
N ARG A 357 6.49 -22.82 -10.56
CA ARG A 357 6.60 -23.96 -9.63
C ARG A 357 5.48 -24.98 -9.87
N MET A 358 4.25 -24.52 -10.06
CA MET A 358 3.10 -25.39 -10.36
C MET A 358 3.20 -26.05 -11.73
N ALA A 359 3.91 -25.43 -12.69
CA ALA A 359 4.18 -26.05 -13.98
C ALA A 359 5.06 -27.30 -13.86
N ARG A 360 5.89 -27.40 -12.81
CA ARG A 360 6.73 -28.56 -12.49
C ARG A 360 6.02 -29.62 -11.64
N ASP A 361 4.72 -29.47 -11.43
CA ASP A 361 3.92 -30.43 -10.66
C ASP A 361 3.83 -31.76 -11.40
N GLU A 362 4.49 -32.80 -10.90
CA GLU A 362 4.54 -34.12 -11.56
C GLU A 362 3.24 -34.93 -11.40
N ASP A 363 2.35 -34.53 -10.49
CA ASP A 363 1.17 -35.32 -10.12
C ASP A 363 0.04 -35.22 -11.14
N ASP A 364 -0.13 -34.08 -11.81
CA ASP A 364 -1.27 -33.82 -12.71
C ASP A 364 -0.89 -32.99 -13.96
N PRO A 365 -0.94 -33.60 -15.17
CA PRO A 365 -0.67 -32.91 -16.43
C PRO A 365 -1.57 -31.70 -16.74
N ASP A 366 -2.82 -31.69 -16.27
CA ASP A 366 -3.73 -30.57 -16.51
C ASP A 366 -3.35 -29.36 -15.65
N VAL A 367 -2.86 -29.58 -14.42
CA VAL A 367 -2.27 -28.50 -13.59
C VAL A 367 -1.06 -27.90 -14.29
N GLN A 368 -0.15 -28.73 -14.80
CA GLN A 368 1.04 -28.28 -15.53
C GLN A 368 0.65 -27.39 -16.72
N ARG A 369 -0.25 -27.87 -17.58
CA ARG A 369 -0.73 -27.11 -18.76
C ARG A 369 -1.41 -25.80 -18.37
N THR A 370 -2.28 -25.84 -17.36
CA THR A 370 -2.97 -24.64 -16.88
C THR A 370 -1.98 -23.61 -16.35
N ALA A 371 -0.91 -24.04 -15.67
CA ALA A 371 0.13 -23.16 -15.15
C ALA A 371 0.99 -22.54 -16.28
N LEU A 372 1.34 -23.34 -17.30
CA LEU A 372 2.07 -22.87 -18.49
C LEU A 372 1.23 -21.85 -19.30
N ASP A 373 -0.06 -22.15 -19.52
CA ASP A 373 -1.00 -21.23 -20.19
C ASP A 373 -1.23 -19.96 -19.34
N GLY A 374 -1.22 -20.10 -18.01
CA GLY A 374 -1.25 -18.97 -17.09
C GLY A 374 -0.03 -18.07 -17.23
N LEU A 375 1.18 -18.64 -17.29
CA LEU A 375 2.41 -17.88 -17.55
C LEU A 375 2.33 -17.11 -18.88
N ALA A 376 1.85 -17.77 -19.93
CA ALA A 376 1.66 -17.12 -21.23
C ALA A 376 0.68 -15.94 -21.15
N THR A 377 -0.40 -16.10 -20.39
CA THR A 377 -1.43 -15.07 -20.19
C THR A 377 -0.88 -13.81 -19.51
N LEU A 378 0.14 -13.94 -18.64
CA LEU A 378 0.77 -12.78 -18.00
C LEU A 378 1.51 -11.89 -19.02
N ASN A 379 2.01 -12.46 -20.11
CA ASN A 379 2.63 -11.75 -21.23
C ASN A 379 3.76 -10.77 -20.81
N THR A 380 4.62 -11.19 -19.88
CA THR A 380 5.75 -10.39 -19.37
C THR A 380 7.10 -11.00 -19.76
N ALA A 381 8.17 -10.19 -19.74
CA ALA A 381 9.55 -10.68 -19.89
C ALA A 381 9.86 -11.82 -18.91
N GLN A 382 9.50 -11.65 -17.63
CA GLN A 382 9.74 -12.63 -16.59
C GLN A 382 9.01 -13.96 -16.85
N ALA A 383 7.76 -13.91 -17.32
CA ALA A 383 7.01 -15.11 -17.64
C ALA A 383 7.62 -15.86 -18.83
N ALA A 384 8.14 -15.13 -19.83
CA ALA A 384 8.86 -15.71 -20.97
C ALA A 384 10.17 -16.39 -20.54
N ASP A 385 10.97 -15.74 -19.69
CA ASP A 385 12.21 -16.34 -19.15
C ASP A 385 11.92 -17.62 -18.37
N LEU A 386 10.91 -17.59 -17.49
CA LEU A 386 10.51 -18.77 -16.71
C LEU A 386 9.99 -19.92 -17.59
N LEU A 387 9.22 -19.62 -18.64
CA LEU A 387 8.78 -20.63 -19.60
C LEU A 387 9.98 -21.27 -20.32
N PHE A 388 10.96 -20.47 -20.74
CA PHE A 388 12.15 -20.99 -21.41
C PHE A 388 12.96 -21.93 -20.49
N GLU A 389 13.17 -21.54 -19.23
CA GLU A 389 13.82 -22.40 -18.22
C GLU A 389 13.08 -23.73 -18.00
N LEU A 390 11.74 -23.70 -18.05
CA LEU A 390 10.90 -24.89 -17.87
C LEU A 390 11.05 -25.93 -19.00
N ALA A 391 11.65 -25.58 -20.14
CA ALA A 391 11.86 -26.51 -21.26
C ALA A 391 12.75 -27.72 -20.90
N GLU A 392 13.49 -27.65 -19.79
CA GLU A 392 14.30 -28.74 -19.25
C GLU A 392 13.48 -29.69 -18.35
N ASP A 393 12.47 -29.15 -17.66
CA ASP A 393 11.72 -29.85 -16.60
C ASP A 393 10.39 -30.44 -17.09
N VAL A 394 9.77 -29.84 -18.11
CA VAL A 394 8.46 -30.25 -18.64
C VAL A 394 8.49 -30.52 -20.15
N PRO A 395 7.47 -31.20 -20.72
CA PRO A 395 7.46 -31.51 -22.14
C PRO A 395 7.66 -30.27 -23.02
N ARG A 396 8.78 -30.25 -23.76
CA ARG A 396 9.20 -29.11 -24.60
C ARG A 396 8.10 -28.58 -25.52
N GLY A 397 7.29 -29.47 -26.09
CA GLY A 397 6.17 -29.08 -26.96
C GLY A 397 5.12 -28.19 -26.27
N TRP A 398 4.89 -28.37 -24.97
CA TRP A 398 3.96 -27.52 -24.22
C TRP A 398 4.55 -26.14 -23.95
N VAL A 399 5.82 -26.09 -23.55
CA VAL A 399 6.54 -24.82 -23.37
C VAL A 399 6.60 -24.03 -24.67
N ILE A 400 6.94 -24.68 -25.78
CA ILE A 400 6.95 -24.09 -27.12
C ILE A 400 5.57 -23.50 -27.45
N ARG A 401 4.49 -24.24 -27.21
CA ARG A 401 3.12 -23.75 -27.41
C ARG A 401 2.80 -22.53 -26.54
N SER A 402 3.17 -22.53 -25.26
CA SER A 402 2.87 -21.42 -24.35
C SER A 402 3.72 -20.18 -24.64
N LEU A 403 5.00 -20.35 -25.02
CA LEU A 403 5.86 -19.24 -25.49
C LEU A 403 5.31 -18.59 -26.75
N ALA A 404 4.71 -19.37 -27.66
CA ALA A 404 4.12 -18.83 -28.88
C ALA A 404 2.93 -17.91 -28.59
N ALA A 405 2.22 -18.12 -27.48
CA ALA A 405 1.15 -17.23 -27.04
C ALA A 405 1.65 -15.91 -26.39
N ILE A 406 2.95 -15.74 -26.14
CA ILE A 406 3.54 -14.50 -25.60
C ILE A 406 3.87 -13.51 -26.72
N THR A 407 3.44 -12.25 -26.55
CA THR A 407 3.76 -11.14 -27.46
C THR A 407 5.04 -10.42 -27.11
N HIS A 408 5.49 -10.56 -25.87
CA HIS A 408 6.66 -9.85 -25.38
C HIS A 408 7.91 -10.27 -26.18
N PRO A 409 8.78 -9.33 -26.63
CA PRO A 409 9.94 -9.64 -27.49
C PRO A 409 10.89 -10.71 -26.95
N VAL A 410 11.01 -10.81 -25.63
CA VAL A 410 11.80 -11.86 -24.95
C VAL A 410 11.23 -13.26 -25.22
N GLY A 411 9.91 -13.43 -25.23
CA GLY A 411 9.25 -14.70 -25.54
C GLY A 411 9.51 -15.15 -26.97
N VAL A 412 9.43 -14.22 -27.92
CA VAL A 412 9.78 -14.46 -29.34
C VAL A 412 11.20 -14.98 -29.50
N ARG A 413 12.16 -14.34 -28.81
CA ARG A 413 13.57 -14.75 -28.86
C ARG A 413 13.79 -16.15 -28.29
N HIS A 414 13.17 -16.45 -27.14
CA HIS A 414 13.24 -17.78 -26.52
C HIS A 414 12.60 -18.85 -27.40
N LEU A 415 11.48 -18.53 -28.02
CA LEU A 415 10.80 -19.44 -28.94
C LEU A 415 11.67 -19.78 -30.15
N ARG A 416 12.31 -18.79 -30.79
CA ARG A 416 13.27 -19.04 -31.90
C ARG A 416 14.43 -19.93 -31.48
N THR A 417 14.80 -19.88 -30.21
CA THR A 417 15.90 -20.71 -29.67
C THR A 417 15.45 -22.16 -29.48
N LEU A 418 14.24 -22.39 -28.98
CA LEU A 418 13.69 -23.74 -28.76
C LEU A 418 13.11 -24.37 -30.04
N ALA A 419 12.60 -23.55 -30.96
CA ALA A 419 11.97 -23.94 -32.20
C ALA A 419 12.52 -23.05 -33.35
N PRO A 420 13.62 -23.46 -33.99
CA PRO A 420 14.27 -22.68 -35.05
C PRO A 420 13.37 -22.49 -36.29
N ASP A 421 12.42 -23.39 -36.51
CA ASP A 421 11.45 -23.32 -37.61
C ASP A 421 10.27 -22.35 -37.32
N ALA A 422 10.35 -21.54 -36.27
CA ALA A 422 9.32 -20.56 -35.94
C ALA A 422 9.40 -19.31 -36.84
N THR A 423 8.24 -18.85 -37.31
CA THR A 423 8.11 -17.66 -38.16
C THR A 423 7.75 -16.44 -37.31
N THR A 424 8.52 -15.36 -37.38
CA THR A 424 8.21 -14.11 -36.65
C THR A 424 7.44 -13.15 -37.55
N LEU A 425 6.32 -12.61 -37.08
CA LEU A 425 5.55 -11.59 -37.78
C LEU A 425 5.70 -10.25 -37.07
N GLU A 426 6.07 -9.22 -37.82
CA GLU A 426 6.06 -7.83 -37.35
C GLU A 426 5.08 -7.05 -38.20
N GLY A 427 4.13 -6.33 -37.62
CA GLY A 427 3.13 -5.66 -38.44
C GLY A 427 2.60 -4.36 -37.88
N ILE A 428 1.89 -3.65 -38.75
CA ILE A 428 1.19 -2.40 -38.43
C ILE A 428 -0.24 -2.46 -38.97
N VAL A 429 -1.20 -2.05 -38.14
CA VAL A 429 -2.61 -1.96 -38.52
C VAL A 429 -3.00 -0.51 -38.72
N ARG A 430 -3.58 -0.21 -39.88
CA ARG A 430 -4.03 1.13 -40.27
C ARG A 430 -5.50 1.13 -40.68
N GLU A 431 -6.20 2.21 -40.35
CA GLU A 431 -7.51 2.53 -40.91
C GLU A 431 -7.41 2.93 -42.38
N GLY A 432 -8.55 2.97 -43.07
CA GLY A 432 -8.63 3.36 -44.49
C GLY A 432 -8.10 4.78 -44.78
N ASP A 433 -8.11 5.66 -43.78
CA ASP A 433 -7.53 7.01 -43.85
C ASP A 433 -6.01 7.04 -43.57
N GLY A 434 -5.40 5.89 -43.31
CA GLY A 434 -3.96 5.73 -43.05
C GLY A 434 -3.54 5.94 -41.60
N ARG A 435 -4.46 6.23 -40.67
CA ARG A 435 -4.13 6.36 -39.24
C ARG A 435 -3.89 5.00 -38.57
N PRO A 436 -3.00 4.93 -37.58
CA PRO A 436 -2.77 3.70 -36.83
C PRO A 436 -3.99 3.28 -36.01
N LEU A 437 -4.26 1.97 -35.93
CA LEU A 437 -5.32 1.41 -35.10
C LEU A 437 -4.74 0.73 -33.86
N ALA A 438 -4.82 1.41 -32.72
CA ALA A 438 -4.39 0.90 -31.42
C ALA A 438 -5.45 0.01 -30.75
N GLY A 439 -5.02 -0.94 -29.91
CA GLY A 439 -5.89 -1.80 -29.10
C GLY A 439 -6.66 -2.86 -29.88
N GLY A 440 -6.30 -3.11 -31.14
CA GLY A 440 -6.83 -4.21 -31.94
C GLY A 440 -6.17 -5.52 -31.55
N LEU A 441 -6.96 -6.59 -31.41
CA LEU A 441 -6.44 -7.91 -31.10
C LEU A 441 -6.16 -8.71 -32.38
N ILE A 442 -4.91 -9.10 -32.57
CA ILE A 442 -4.43 -9.94 -33.67
C ILE A 442 -4.30 -11.38 -33.19
N GLN A 443 -4.82 -12.31 -33.99
CA GLN A 443 -4.67 -13.74 -33.79
C GLN A 443 -4.33 -14.41 -35.11
N VAL A 444 -3.43 -15.40 -35.07
CA VAL A 444 -3.20 -16.31 -36.20
C VAL A 444 -3.96 -17.60 -35.93
N VAL A 445 -4.75 -18.01 -36.91
CA VAL A 445 -5.60 -19.20 -36.82
C VAL A 445 -5.34 -20.13 -38.00
N ARG A 446 -5.51 -21.43 -37.79
CA ARG A 446 -5.38 -22.45 -38.83
C ARG A 446 -6.75 -22.84 -39.37
N GLU A 447 -6.83 -23.08 -40.67
CA GLU A 447 -8.01 -23.62 -41.34
C GLU A 447 -8.09 -25.16 -41.13
N GLN A 448 -9.24 -25.65 -40.66
CA GLN A 448 -9.55 -27.09 -40.58
C GLN A 448 -10.87 -27.36 -41.29
N PHE A 449 -10.89 -28.40 -42.13
CA PHE A 449 -12.05 -28.83 -42.90
C PHE A 449 -12.68 -30.07 -42.24
N PHE A 450 -13.93 -29.98 -41.79
CA PHE A 450 -14.67 -31.08 -41.17
C PHE A 450 -15.72 -31.65 -42.15
N GLY A 451 -15.30 -32.36 -43.20
CA GLY A 451 -16.22 -33.10 -44.08
C GLY A 451 -17.29 -32.24 -44.79
N GLU A 452 -18.32 -32.91 -45.35
CA GLU A 452 -19.28 -32.34 -46.32
C GLU A 452 -20.24 -31.25 -45.79
N GLU A 453 -20.26 -30.98 -44.48
CA GLU A 453 -20.85 -29.75 -43.95
C GLU A 453 -19.73 -28.75 -43.69
N ALA A 454 -19.71 -27.66 -44.45
CA ALA A 454 -18.73 -26.57 -44.33
C ALA A 454 -18.83 -25.87 -42.96
N GLY A 455 -18.26 -26.50 -41.93
CA GLY A 455 -18.16 -26.00 -40.56
C GLY A 455 -16.73 -25.58 -40.23
N TRP A 456 -16.55 -24.33 -39.82
CA TRP A 456 -15.28 -23.76 -39.38
C TRP A 456 -14.98 -24.18 -37.93
N GLY A 457 -13.97 -25.03 -37.73
CA GLY A 457 -13.46 -25.33 -36.38
C GLY A 457 -12.26 -24.45 -36.04
N TRP A 458 -12.44 -23.51 -35.11
CA TRP A 458 -11.37 -22.62 -34.67
C TRP A 458 -10.46 -23.33 -33.66
N GLN A 459 -9.26 -23.73 -34.08
CA GLN A 459 -8.15 -23.91 -33.14
C GLN A 459 -7.22 -22.70 -33.28
N ALA A 460 -7.09 -21.92 -32.20
CA ALA A 460 -6.05 -20.90 -32.13
C ALA A 460 -4.70 -21.62 -32.15
N ILE A 461 -3.99 -21.53 -33.27
CA ILE A 461 -2.62 -22.06 -33.37
C ILE A 461 -1.67 -20.89 -33.17
N SER A 462 -1.15 -20.86 -31.95
CA SER A 462 0.20 -20.39 -31.64
C SER A 462 0.52 -18.90 -31.62
N ALA A 463 -0.33 -17.93 -31.98
CA ALA A 463 0.08 -16.52 -31.81
C ALA A 463 -1.08 -15.54 -31.60
N ARG A 464 -0.97 -14.68 -30.58
CA ARG A 464 -1.93 -13.60 -30.25
C ARG A 464 -1.14 -12.35 -29.89
N ALA A 465 -1.58 -11.14 -30.31
CA ALA A 465 -1.01 -9.85 -29.93
C ALA A 465 -2.02 -8.71 -29.91
N GLU A 466 -1.77 -7.68 -29.12
CA GLU A 466 -2.53 -6.43 -29.14
C GLU A 466 -1.69 -5.34 -29.81
N THR A 467 -2.34 -4.49 -30.61
CA THR A 467 -1.64 -3.37 -31.25
C THR A 467 -1.37 -2.24 -30.26
N ASP A 468 -0.17 -1.67 -30.32
CA ASP A 468 0.23 -0.52 -29.51
C ASP A 468 -0.42 0.80 -29.98
N SER A 469 -0.03 1.94 -29.40
CA SER A 469 -0.54 3.26 -29.78
C SER A 469 -0.26 3.66 -31.23
N GLU A 470 0.74 3.05 -31.87
CA GLU A 470 1.09 3.24 -33.27
C GLU A 470 0.49 2.15 -34.17
N GLY A 471 -0.38 1.30 -33.62
CA GLY A 471 -1.00 0.20 -34.34
C GLY A 471 -0.04 -0.96 -34.63
N ALA A 472 1.15 -0.97 -34.01
CA ALA A 472 2.19 -1.97 -34.27
C ALA A 472 1.98 -3.22 -33.38
N PHE A 473 2.37 -4.38 -33.91
CA PHE A 473 2.33 -5.66 -33.21
C PHE A 473 3.49 -6.56 -33.63
N ALA A 474 3.85 -7.50 -32.75
CA ALA A 474 4.78 -8.58 -33.04
C ALA A 474 4.21 -9.92 -32.56
N LEU A 475 4.37 -10.96 -33.37
CA LEU A 475 3.85 -12.31 -33.13
C LEU A 475 4.90 -13.35 -33.53
N THR A 476 4.84 -14.54 -32.95
CA THR A 476 5.63 -15.68 -33.43
C THR A 476 4.76 -16.88 -33.59
N VAL A 477 4.77 -17.45 -34.79
CA VAL A 477 3.90 -18.55 -35.20
C VAL A 477 4.75 -19.81 -35.33
N LEU A 478 4.24 -20.90 -34.77
CA LEU A 478 4.81 -22.23 -34.96
C LEU A 478 4.16 -22.87 -36.18
N ALA A 479 4.82 -22.76 -37.33
CA ALA A 479 4.38 -23.44 -38.54
C ALA A 479 4.90 -24.88 -38.54
N GLY A 480 4.16 -25.79 -37.92
CA GLY A 480 4.47 -27.23 -37.95
C GLY A 480 4.09 -27.93 -39.27
N ASP A 481 3.38 -27.24 -40.15
CA ASP A 481 2.88 -27.75 -41.42
C ASP A 481 2.90 -26.59 -42.46
N PRO A 482 3.81 -26.62 -43.44
CA PRO A 482 3.91 -25.58 -44.47
C PRO A 482 2.70 -25.52 -45.40
N GLU A 483 1.87 -26.58 -45.45
CA GLU A 483 0.64 -26.60 -46.24
C GLU A 483 -0.60 -26.15 -45.44
N ALA A 484 -0.44 -25.85 -44.15
CA ALA A 484 -1.54 -25.36 -43.33
C ALA A 484 -1.96 -23.96 -43.82
N ALA A 485 -3.17 -23.85 -44.35
CA ALA A 485 -3.77 -22.56 -44.66
C ALA A 485 -4.00 -21.78 -43.36
N LEU A 486 -3.27 -20.67 -43.22
CA LEU A 486 -3.36 -19.76 -42.08
C LEU A 486 -4.24 -18.56 -42.42
N ARG A 487 -4.92 -18.04 -41.41
CA ARG A 487 -5.64 -16.77 -41.49
C ARG A 487 -5.22 -15.84 -40.37
N LEU A 488 -5.12 -14.56 -40.69
CA LEU A 488 -4.99 -13.49 -39.70
C LEU A 488 -6.40 -13.04 -39.32
N LYS A 489 -6.71 -13.10 -38.03
CA LYS A 489 -7.95 -12.59 -37.43
C LYS A 489 -7.65 -11.32 -36.65
N LEU A 490 -8.30 -10.22 -37.02
CA LEU A 490 -8.30 -8.97 -36.28
C LEU A 490 -9.64 -8.83 -35.56
N VAL A 491 -9.62 -8.63 -34.25
CA VAL A 491 -10.80 -8.30 -33.44
C VAL A 491 -10.65 -6.90 -32.90
N ILE A 492 -11.59 -6.02 -33.25
CA ILE A 492 -11.64 -4.64 -32.77
C ILE A 492 -12.74 -4.57 -31.71
N PRO A 493 -12.41 -4.27 -30.44
CA PRO A 493 -13.40 -4.21 -29.39
C PRO A 493 -14.41 -3.07 -29.65
N ALA A 494 -15.66 -3.33 -29.29
CA ALA A 494 -16.73 -2.33 -29.37
C ALA A 494 -16.40 -1.10 -28.50
N ARG A 495 -16.58 0.10 -29.07
CA ARG A 495 -16.29 1.37 -28.36
C ARG A 495 -17.42 1.75 -27.39
N GLN A 496 -18.62 1.20 -27.55
CA GLN A 496 -19.78 1.46 -26.70
C GLN A 496 -20.42 0.17 -26.18
N SER A 497 -21.01 0.24 -24.97
CA SER A 497 -21.72 -0.88 -24.37
C SER A 497 -23.00 -1.20 -25.15
N GLY A 498 -23.07 -2.38 -25.76
CA GLY A 498 -24.22 -2.86 -26.55
C GLY A 498 -23.93 -3.02 -28.04
N GLU A 499 -22.76 -2.59 -28.53
CA GLU A 499 -22.29 -2.86 -29.89
C GLU A 499 -21.48 -4.17 -29.94
N GLU A 500 -21.55 -4.87 -31.07
CA GLU A 500 -20.74 -6.06 -31.31
C GLU A 500 -19.31 -5.67 -31.70
N SER A 501 -18.32 -6.50 -31.31
CA SER A 501 -16.93 -6.31 -31.73
C SER A 501 -16.79 -6.59 -33.22
N GLU A 502 -16.05 -5.75 -33.95
CA GLU A 502 -15.80 -5.99 -35.37
C GLU A 502 -14.73 -7.07 -35.52
N VAL A 503 -15.04 -8.11 -36.27
CA VAL A 503 -14.11 -9.23 -36.53
C VAL A 503 -13.83 -9.27 -38.02
N PHE A 504 -12.56 -9.17 -38.37
CA PHE A 504 -12.11 -9.35 -39.73
C PHE A 504 -11.14 -10.53 -39.82
N THR A 505 -11.20 -11.25 -40.93
CA THR A 505 -10.29 -12.37 -41.21
C THR A 505 -9.80 -12.27 -42.63
N ALA A 506 -8.53 -12.60 -42.87
CA ALA A 506 -8.02 -12.75 -44.22
C ALA A 506 -6.92 -13.84 -44.29
N PRO A 507 -6.74 -14.49 -45.46
CA PRO A 507 -5.66 -15.45 -45.68
C PRO A 507 -4.30 -14.83 -45.36
N LEU A 508 -3.45 -15.60 -44.72
CA LEU A 508 -2.11 -15.17 -44.31
C LEU A 508 -1.08 -16.14 -44.88
N GLU A 509 -0.43 -15.73 -45.95
CA GLU A 509 0.67 -16.48 -46.57
C GLU A 509 1.99 -16.03 -45.96
N LEU A 510 2.72 -16.97 -45.34
CA LEU A 510 3.95 -16.69 -44.62
C LEU A 510 5.12 -17.40 -45.29
N ALA A 511 6.26 -16.72 -45.40
CA ALA A 511 7.52 -17.38 -45.69
C ALA A 511 7.96 -18.17 -44.46
N ALA A 512 8.00 -19.50 -44.57
CA ALA A 512 8.39 -20.39 -43.48
C ALA A 512 9.85 -20.15 -43.07
N GLY A 513 10.11 -20.14 -41.76
CA GLY A 513 11.46 -19.96 -41.20
C GLY A 513 12.07 -18.56 -41.41
N GLN A 514 11.29 -17.59 -41.89
CA GLN A 514 11.72 -16.20 -42.11
C GLN A 514 10.96 -15.23 -41.20
N GLU A 515 11.53 -14.04 -41.01
CA GLU A 515 10.79 -12.91 -40.43
C GLU A 515 9.86 -12.36 -41.52
N ASN A 516 8.60 -12.11 -41.22
CA ASN A 516 7.63 -11.58 -42.17
C ASN A 516 7.09 -10.26 -41.64
N ARG A 517 7.10 -9.23 -42.48
CA ARG A 517 6.49 -7.94 -42.19
C ARG A 517 5.08 -7.91 -42.73
N VAL A 518 4.11 -7.54 -41.91
CA VAL A 518 2.68 -7.55 -42.26
C VAL A 518 2.10 -6.15 -42.19
N GLU A 519 1.69 -5.59 -43.31
CA GLU A 519 0.88 -4.36 -43.34
C GLU A 519 -0.59 -4.72 -43.46
N VAL A 520 -1.40 -4.26 -42.49
CA VAL A 520 -2.84 -4.50 -42.44
C VAL A 520 -3.57 -3.18 -42.65
N ARG A 521 -4.45 -3.13 -43.65
CA ARG A 521 -5.36 -2.01 -43.90
C ARG A 521 -6.80 -2.45 -43.79
N ILE A 522 -7.60 -1.70 -43.04
CA ILE A 522 -9.02 -2.00 -42.84
C ILE A 522 -9.82 -1.32 -43.94
N ASP A 523 -10.53 -2.13 -44.71
CA ASP A 523 -11.47 -1.69 -45.72
C ASP A 523 -12.90 -1.91 -45.19
N ARG A 524 -13.43 -0.87 -44.53
CA ARG A 524 -14.80 -0.90 -43.97
C ARG A 524 -15.87 -0.91 -45.05
N PHE A 525 -15.57 -0.44 -46.26
CA PHE A 525 -16.54 -0.43 -47.35
C PHE A 525 -16.86 -1.85 -47.81
N PHE A 526 -15.83 -2.71 -47.91
CA PHE A 526 -16.01 -4.12 -48.27
C PHE A 526 -15.99 -5.07 -47.07
N SER A 527 -15.92 -4.55 -45.84
CA SER A 527 -15.85 -5.32 -44.59
C SER A 527 -14.76 -6.41 -44.59
N ARG A 528 -13.54 -6.05 -45.05
CA ARG A 528 -12.41 -6.99 -45.20
C ARG A 528 -11.07 -6.39 -44.76
N LEU A 529 -10.08 -7.26 -44.51
CA LEU A 529 -8.69 -6.85 -44.35
C LEU A 529 -7.98 -6.89 -45.70
N LEU A 530 -7.20 -5.85 -45.98
CA LEU A 530 -6.18 -5.86 -47.01
C LEU A 530 -4.84 -6.14 -46.32
N LEU A 531 -4.21 -7.25 -46.70
CA LEU A 531 -2.93 -7.70 -46.15
C LEU A 531 -1.84 -7.56 -47.21
N SER A 532 -0.69 -7.00 -46.81
CA SER A 532 0.57 -7.12 -47.55
C SER A 532 1.58 -7.81 -46.65
N VAL A 533 2.19 -8.90 -47.12
CA VAL A 533 3.21 -9.64 -46.38
C VAL A 533 4.53 -9.57 -47.15
N GLU A 534 5.57 -9.06 -46.50
CA GLU A 534 6.92 -8.98 -47.06
C GLU A 534 7.88 -9.79 -46.20
N ALA A 535 8.51 -10.81 -46.76
CA ALA A 535 9.55 -11.56 -46.04
C ALA A 535 10.81 -10.70 -45.86
N ARG A 536 11.30 -10.60 -44.62
CA ARG A 536 12.55 -9.94 -44.23
C ARG A 536 13.62 -11.01 -43.99
N GLY A 537 14.71 -10.88 -44.74
CA GLY A 537 15.87 -11.76 -44.61
C GLY A 537 15.90 -12.87 -45.65
N GLY A 538 16.34 -12.51 -46.87
CA GLY A 538 16.92 -13.48 -47.79
C GLY A 538 18.43 -13.58 -47.56
N ARG A 539 18.93 -14.80 -47.50
CA ARG A 539 20.11 -15.13 -48.31
C ARG A 539 19.60 -15.82 -49.56
#